data_AF-A0A973EFF0-F1
#
_entry.id   AF-A0A973EFF0-F1
#
_cell.length_a   1.000
_cell.length_b   1.000
_cell.length_c   1.000
_cell.angle_alpha   90.00
_cell.angle_beta   90.00
_cell.angle_gamma   90.00
#
_symmetry.space_group_name_H-M   'P 1'
#
loop_
_entity.id
_entity.type
_entity.pdbx_description
1 polymer ?
#
loop_
_entity_poly.entity_id
_entity_poly.type
_entity_poly.pdbx_seq_one_letter_code
_entity_poly.pdbx_strand_id
1 'polypeptide(L)'
;GERTLLGESWQSGKVILAWDSVLGGARNFEDGHNVVLHEFAHQLDSETGSANGAPLLGGASSYAAWAAVLAPEFHALQEDERRGRRSLIDHYGATNPAEFFAVATETFFEQPAAMAREHQALYAALERYYRVDPRHWHAQG
;
A
#
# COMPACT_ATOMS: atom_id res chain seq x y z
N GLY A 1 -22.77 -25.09 9.98
CA GLY A 1 -22.58 -23.99 10.93
C GLY A 1 -21.13 -24.01 11.30
N GLU A 2 -20.32 -23.31 10.50
CA GLU A 2 -18.86 -23.38 10.57
C GLU A 2 -18.36 -21.94 10.60
N ARG A 3 -17.95 -21.50 11.79
CA ARG A 3 -17.13 -20.31 11.95
C ARG A 3 -15.70 -20.75 11.69
N THR A 4 -15.24 -20.57 10.47
CA THR A 4 -13.82 -20.74 10.15
C THR A 4 -13.05 -19.57 10.78
N LEU A 5 -12.09 -19.95 11.61
CA LEU A 5 -11.22 -19.10 12.40
C LEU A 5 -10.38 -18.20 11.47
N LEU A 6 -10.82 -16.95 11.29
CA LEU A 6 -10.00 -15.87 10.74
C LEU A 6 -9.12 -15.33 11.87
N GLY A 7 -7.88 -15.82 11.94
CA GLY A 7 -6.87 -15.16 12.76
C GLY A 7 -6.06 -16.11 13.64
N GLU A 8 -5.17 -16.90 13.05
CA GLU A 8 -3.99 -17.41 13.75
C GLU A 8 -2.78 -17.43 12.81
N SER A 9 -1.99 -16.35 12.82
CA SER A 9 -0.51 -16.40 12.87
C SER A 9 0.16 -15.04 12.59
N TRP A 10 -0.15 -14.01 13.41
CA TRP A 10 0.62 -12.76 13.44
C TRP A 10 1.96 -12.89 14.20
N GLN A 11 2.56 -14.08 14.26
CA GLN A 11 3.79 -14.33 15.03
C GLN A 11 5.02 -14.66 14.20
N SER A 12 4.90 -14.83 12.88
CA SER A 12 6.06 -15.25 12.05
C SER A 12 6.09 -14.59 10.68
N GLY A 13 6.11 -13.24 10.64
CA GLY A 13 6.75 -12.46 9.56
C GLY A 13 6.42 -12.79 8.10
N LYS A 14 5.27 -13.39 7.81
CA LYS A 14 4.81 -13.65 6.45
C LYS A 14 3.33 -13.33 6.37
N VAL A 15 3.01 -12.28 5.62
CA VAL A 15 1.65 -11.98 5.18
C VAL A 15 1.30 -13.05 4.13
N ILE A 16 0.72 -14.18 4.56
CA ILE A 16 0.14 -15.19 3.66
C ILE A 16 -1.35 -15.25 3.93
N LEU A 17 -2.08 -14.20 3.60
CA LEU A 17 -3.54 -14.20 3.53
C LEU A 17 -3.97 -13.09 2.55
N ALA A 18 -3.63 -13.23 1.27
CA ALA A 18 -4.18 -12.37 0.21
C ALA A 18 -4.00 -12.92 -1.20
N TRP A 19 -3.02 -13.80 -1.42
CA TRP A 19 -2.75 -14.33 -2.76
C TRP A 19 -3.92 -15.17 -3.33
N ASP A 20 -4.60 -15.95 -2.48
CA ASP A 20 -5.73 -16.78 -2.93
C ASP A 20 -7.00 -15.97 -3.23
N SER A 21 -7.18 -14.80 -2.59
CA SER A 21 -8.34 -13.92 -2.85
C SER A 21 -8.14 -13.01 -4.06
N VAL A 22 -6.89 -12.67 -4.37
CA VAL A 22 -6.47 -11.87 -5.54
C VAL A 22 -6.74 -12.61 -6.87
N LEU A 23 -6.60 -13.94 -6.89
CA LEU A 23 -6.73 -14.74 -8.12
C LEU A 23 -8.15 -14.74 -8.72
N GLY A 24 -9.17 -14.23 -8.01
CA GLY A 24 -10.53 -14.11 -8.52
C GLY A 24 -10.79 -12.86 -9.38
N GLY A 25 -9.96 -11.82 -9.28
CA GLY A 25 -10.22 -10.50 -9.90
C GLY A 25 -9.18 -10.01 -10.91
N ALA A 26 -8.01 -10.64 -10.99
CA ALA A 26 -6.87 -10.13 -11.73
C ALA A 26 -6.85 -10.52 -13.22
N ARG A 27 -7.26 -9.62 -14.12
CA ARG A 27 -6.94 -9.72 -15.54
C ARG A 27 -6.13 -8.50 -16.00
N ASN A 28 -4.82 -8.72 -16.03
CA ASN A 28 -3.73 -8.01 -16.74
C ASN A 28 -2.68 -7.41 -15.79
N PHE A 29 -1.42 -7.80 -16.01
CA PHE A 29 -0.25 -7.54 -15.15
C PHE A 29 0.85 -6.74 -15.89
N GLU A 30 0.55 -6.07 -17.01
CA GLU A 30 1.57 -5.55 -17.95
C GLU A 30 1.54 -4.04 -18.22
N ASP A 31 0.69 -3.26 -17.55
CA ASP A 31 0.56 -1.80 -17.81
C ASP A 31 1.26 -0.90 -16.77
N GLY A 32 1.91 -1.47 -15.75
CA GLY A 32 2.47 -0.70 -14.64
C GLY A 32 1.42 -0.28 -13.60
N HIS A 33 0.21 -0.82 -13.72
CA HIS A 33 -0.82 -0.83 -12.70
C HIS A 33 -0.92 -2.25 -12.19
N ASN A 34 -0.39 -2.50 -11.01
CA ASN A 34 -0.53 -3.81 -10.42
C ASN A 34 -1.91 -3.91 -9.79
N VAL A 35 -2.93 -4.10 -10.62
CA VAL A 35 -4.33 -4.18 -10.21
C VAL A 35 -4.50 -5.17 -9.05
N VAL A 36 -3.69 -6.23 -9.01
CA VAL A 36 -3.63 -7.15 -7.87
C VAL A 36 -3.24 -6.47 -6.56
N LEU A 37 -2.11 -5.76 -6.54
CA LEU A 37 -1.64 -5.06 -5.35
C LEU A 37 -2.59 -3.91 -4.98
N HIS A 38 -3.17 -3.27 -5.98
CA HIS A 38 -4.16 -2.21 -5.84
C HIS A 38 -5.41 -2.71 -5.10
N GLU A 39 -6.07 -3.75 -5.62
CA GLU A 39 -7.25 -4.35 -5.01
C GLU A 39 -6.92 -4.97 -3.65
N PHE A 40 -5.71 -5.53 -3.49
CA PHE A 40 -5.23 -6.00 -2.19
C PHE A 40 -5.14 -4.87 -1.17
N ALA A 41 -4.60 -3.70 -1.54
CA ALA A 41 -4.53 -2.55 -0.66
C ALA A 41 -5.92 -2.06 -0.26
N HIS A 42 -6.88 -2.02 -1.18
CA HIS A 42 -8.27 -1.72 -0.85
C HIS A 42 -8.90 -2.74 0.10
N GLN A 43 -8.62 -4.04 -0.11
CA GLN A 43 -9.09 -5.06 0.80
C GLN A 43 -8.56 -4.83 2.21
N LEU A 44 -7.28 -4.51 2.37
CA LEU A 44 -6.67 -4.17 3.66
C LEU A 44 -7.27 -2.90 4.30
N ASP A 45 -7.52 -1.86 3.51
CA ASP A 45 -8.13 -0.61 3.97
C ASP A 45 -9.56 -0.86 4.49
N SER A 46 -10.32 -1.70 3.75
CA SER A 46 -11.70 -2.06 4.07
C SER A 46 -11.87 -2.84 5.38
N GLU A 47 -10.83 -3.53 5.88
CA GLU A 47 -10.88 -4.29 7.13
C GLU A 47 -11.18 -3.41 8.36
N THR A 48 -10.92 -2.11 8.27
CA THR A 48 -11.27 -1.14 9.32
C THR A 48 -12.74 -0.72 9.29
N GLY A 49 -13.47 -1.07 8.23
CA GLY A 49 -14.84 -0.63 7.97
C GLY A 49 -14.95 0.75 7.31
N SER A 50 -13.84 1.43 7.04
CA SER A 50 -13.79 2.71 6.33
C SER A 50 -12.69 2.71 5.28
N ALA A 51 -13.05 2.89 4.00
CA ALA A 51 -12.07 3.07 2.92
C ALA A 51 -11.50 4.48 2.96
N ASN A 52 -10.50 4.72 3.81
CA ASN A 52 -9.94 6.03 4.09
C ASN A 52 -8.41 6.10 3.93
N GLY A 53 -7.80 5.07 3.34
CA GLY A 53 -6.35 4.96 3.15
C GLY A 53 -5.58 4.68 4.45
N ALA A 54 -6.26 4.18 5.48
CA ALA A 54 -5.66 3.82 6.76
C ALA A 54 -6.12 2.41 7.15
N PRO A 55 -5.34 1.37 6.79
CA PRO A 55 -5.67 -0.01 7.12
C PRO A 55 -5.64 -0.27 8.63
N LEU A 56 -5.81 -1.52 9.07
CA LEU A 56 -5.72 -1.88 10.48
C LEU A 56 -4.33 -1.56 11.06
N LEU A 57 -4.25 -0.48 11.84
CA LEU A 57 -3.04 -0.02 12.50
C LEU A 57 -3.21 -0.22 14.01
N GLY A 58 -2.21 -0.78 14.68
CA GLY A 58 -2.27 -1.35 16.04
C GLY A 58 -2.56 -0.38 17.21
N GLY A 59 -3.34 0.68 17.01
CA GLY A 59 -3.80 1.62 18.03
C GLY A 59 -3.75 3.07 17.55
N ALA A 60 -4.36 3.98 18.33
CA ALA A 60 -4.49 5.41 18.00
C ALA A 60 -3.15 6.11 17.70
N SER A 61 -2.07 5.75 18.41
CA SER A 61 -0.73 6.30 18.15
C SER A 61 -0.18 5.88 16.78
N SER A 62 -0.50 4.66 16.33
CA SER A 62 -0.10 4.16 15.00
C SER A 62 -0.87 4.89 13.90
N TYR A 63 -2.16 5.13 14.10
CA TYR A 63 -2.97 5.95 13.18
C TYR A 63 -2.45 7.39 13.08
N ALA A 64 -2.08 8.02 14.21
CA ALA A 64 -1.53 9.36 14.19
C ALA A 64 -0.19 9.43 13.44
N ALA A 65 0.70 8.46 13.68
CA ALA A 65 1.98 8.37 12.97
C ALA A 65 1.80 8.11 11.47
N TRP A 66 0.84 7.26 11.09
CA TRP A 66 0.47 7.00 9.71
C TRP A 66 -0.03 8.26 9.01
N ALA A 67 -1.03 8.93 9.59
CA ALA A 67 -1.59 10.16 9.03
C ALA A 67 -0.55 11.28 8.90
N ALA A 68 0.38 11.40 9.85
CA ALA A 68 1.46 12.38 9.81
C ALA A 68 2.43 12.18 8.61
N VAL A 69 2.46 10.99 8.02
CA VAL A 69 3.26 10.68 6.83
C VAL A 69 2.41 10.72 5.56
N LEU A 70 1.27 10.02 5.53
CA LEU A 70 0.51 9.86 4.30
C LEU A 70 -0.22 11.13 3.87
N ALA A 71 -0.72 11.94 4.81
CA ALA A 71 -1.48 13.13 4.43
C ALA A 71 -0.61 14.19 3.70
N PRO A 72 0.61 14.53 4.17
CA PRO A 72 1.49 15.42 3.41
C PRO A 72 1.90 14.89 2.03
N GLU A 73 2.16 13.59 1.90
CA GLU A 73 2.53 12.96 0.63
C GLU A 73 1.37 12.97 -0.37
N PHE A 74 0.16 12.67 0.10
CA PHE A 74 -1.07 12.78 -0.70
C PHE A 74 -1.28 14.22 -1.20
N HIS A 75 -1.16 15.22 -0.33
CA HIS A 75 -1.29 16.62 -0.72
C HIS A 75 -0.19 17.07 -1.69
N ALA A 76 1.04 16.57 -1.53
CA ALA A 76 2.12 16.85 -2.47
C ALA A 76 1.81 16.29 -3.86
N LEU A 77 1.30 15.06 -3.93
CA LEU A 77 0.88 14.43 -5.19
C LEU A 77 -0.25 15.21 -5.87
N GLN A 78 -1.28 15.64 -5.11
CA GLN A 78 -2.35 16.50 -5.64
C GLN A 78 -1.81 17.81 -6.23
N GLU A 79 -0.81 18.41 -5.58
CA GLU A 79 -0.20 19.64 -6.07
C GLU A 79 0.68 19.41 -7.31
N ASP A 80 1.34 18.25 -7.40
CA ASP A 80 2.08 17.83 -8.59
C ASP A 80 1.13 17.60 -9.78
N GLU A 81 0.01 16.91 -9.56
CA GLU A 81 -1.04 16.69 -10.57
C GLU A 81 -1.56 18.03 -11.10
N ARG A 82 -1.98 18.93 -10.20
CA ARG A 82 -2.52 20.24 -10.54
C ARG A 82 -1.56 21.10 -11.38
N ARG A 83 -0.26 20.91 -11.18
CA ARG A 83 0.80 21.64 -11.90
C ARG A 83 1.34 20.88 -13.12
N GLY A 84 0.84 19.67 -13.40
CA GLY A 84 1.33 18.81 -14.47
C GLY A 84 2.78 18.40 -14.27
N ARG A 85 3.26 18.30 -13.02
CA ARG A 85 4.60 17.79 -12.72
C ARG A 85 4.60 16.27 -12.78
N ARG A 86 5.72 15.69 -13.20
CA ARG A 86 5.92 14.25 -13.11
C ARG A 86 6.13 13.86 -11.64
N SER A 87 5.61 12.71 -11.26
CA SER A 87 5.74 12.09 -9.94
C SER A 87 6.12 10.63 -10.11
N LEU A 88 6.80 10.05 -9.11
CA LEU A 88 7.05 8.61 -9.05
C LEU A 88 5.76 7.83 -8.78
N ILE A 89 4.94 8.35 -7.87
CA ILE A 89 3.62 7.81 -7.55
C ILE A 89 2.65 8.30 -8.64
N ASP A 90 1.88 7.38 -9.21
CA ASP A 90 0.91 7.71 -10.27
C ASP A 90 -0.13 8.73 -9.77
N HIS A 91 -0.49 9.70 -10.62
CA HIS A 91 -1.43 10.77 -10.28
C HIS A 91 -2.84 10.25 -10.00
N TYR A 92 -3.19 9.03 -10.40
CA TYR A 92 -4.43 8.40 -9.96
C TYR A 92 -4.54 8.33 -8.43
N GLY A 93 -3.41 8.18 -7.73
CA GLY A 93 -3.35 8.24 -6.27
C GLY A 93 -3.76 9.60 -5.68
N ALA A 94 -3.84 10.67 -6.47
CA ALA A 94 -4.31 11.99 -6.04
C ALA A 94 -5.84 12.08 -5.85
N THR A 95 -6.58 11.06 -6.31
CA THR A 95 -8.06 11.02 -6.32
C THR A 95 -8.66 11.11 -4.92
N ASN A 96 -8.24 10.22 -4.02
CA ASN A 96 -8.67 10.19 -2.63
C ASN A 96 -7.64 9.40 -1.78
N PRO A 97 -7.73 9.43 -0.44
CA PRO A 97 -6.76 8.73 0.41
C PRO A 97 -6.69 7.21 0.23
N ALA A 98 -7.80 6.54 -0.14
CA ALA A 98 -7.80 5.10 -0.38
C ALA A 98 -7.01 4.75 -1.65
N GLU A 99 -7.25 5.50 -2.75
CA GLU A 99 -6.47 5.39 -3.98
C GLU A 99 -5.00 5.71 -3.75
N PHE A 100 -4.73 6.73 -2.94
CA PHE A 100 -3.36 7.08 -2.57
C PHE A 100 -2.63 5.89 -1.92
N PHE A 101 -3.28 5.24 -0.95
CA PHE A 101 -2.71 4.07 -0.29
C PHE A 101 -2.51 2.89 -1.26
N ALA A 102 -3.45 2.66 -2.18
CA ALA A 102 -3.36 1.60 -3.17
C ALA A 102 -2.21 1.82 -4.15
N VAL A 103 -2.13 3.00 -4.77
CA VAL A 103 -1.05 3.35 -5.71
C VAL A 103 0.31 3.44 -5.01
N ALA A 104 0.35 3.91 -3.75
CA ALA A 104 1.58 3.87 -2.96
C ALA A 104 2.02 2.43 -2.63
N THR A 105 1.07 1.51 -2.44
CA THR A 105 1.36 0.08 -2.27
C THR A 105 1.95 -0.54 -3.53
N GLU A 106 1.37 -0.26 -4.70
CA GLU A 106 1.93 -0.68 -5.99
C GLU A 106 3.37 -0.19 -6.14
N THR A 107 3.59 1.13 -5.93
CA THR A 107 4.91 1.76 -6.02
C THR A 107 5.91 1.15 -5.03
N PHE A 108 5.46 0.81 -3.82
CA PHE A 108 6.30 0.19 -2.79
C PHE A 108 6.84 -1.18 -3.19
N PHE A 109 6.03 -2.00 -3.85
CA PHE A 109 6.47 -3.33 -4.29
C PHE A 109 7.19 -3.32 -5.63
N GLU A 110 6.78 -2.46 -6.57
CA GLU A 110 7.33 -2.46 -7.94
C GLU A 110 8.55 -1.56 -8.11
N GLN A 111 8.59 -0.42 -7.41
CA GLN A 111 9.67 0.57 -7.50
C GLN A 111 10.29 0.91 -6.12
N PRO A 112 10.61 -0.10 -5.27
CA PRO A 112 10.98 0.12 -3.87
C PRO A 112 12.22 1.00 -3.69
N ALA A 113 13.22 0.86 -4.58
CA ALA A 113 14.45 1.64 -4.50
C ALA A 113 14.24 3.12 -4.85
N ALA A 114 13.37 3.42 -5.81
CA ALA A 114 13.01 4.79 -6.16
C ALA A 114 12.18 5.43 -5.05
N MET A 115 11.19 4.70 -4.53
CA MET A 115 10.34 5.18 -3.43
C MET A 115 11.14 5.44 -2.15
N ALA A 116 12.08 4.56 -1.78
CA ALA A 116 12.95 4.76 -0.63
C ALA A 116 13.85 6.00 -0.76
N ARG A 117 14.17 6.43 -1.98
CA ARG A 117 14.98 7.62 -2.26
C ARG A 117 14.15 8.91 -2.30
N GLU A 118 12.99 8.86 -2.92
CA GLU A 118 12.17 10.05 -3.23
C GLU A 118 11.09 10.32 -2.18
N HIS A 119 10.55 9.26 -1.57
CA HIS A 119 9.49 9.30 -0.56
C HIS A 119 9.90 8.51 0.69
N GLN A 120 11.06 8.85 1.28
CA GLN A 120 11.71 8.06 2.34
C GLN A 120 10.78 7.80 3.55
N ALA A 121 10.00 8.79 3.98
CA ALA A 121 9.08 8.66 5.11
C ALA A 121 7.92 7.70 4.78
N LEU A 122 7.34 7.84 3.58
CA LEU A 122 6.27 6.97 3.08
C LEU A 122 6.75 5.52 2.94
N TYR A 123 7.94 5.32 2.37
CA TYR A 123 8.56 3.99 2.28
C TYR A 123 8.70 3.34 3.65
N ALA A 124 9.24 4.06 4.63
CA ALA A 124 9.42 3.55 5.99
C ALA A 124 8.10 3.24 6.71
N ALA A 125 7.02 3.96 6.38
CA ALA A 125 5.68 3.68 6.89
C ALA A 125 5.13 2.37 6.29
N LEU A 126 5.27 2.18 4.98
CA LEU A 126 4.82 0.97 4.28
C LEU A 126 5.66 -0.26 4.63
N GLU A 127 6.99 -0.12 4.75
CA GLU A 127 7.89 -1.19 5.23
C GLU A 127 7.50 -1.66 6.63
N ARG A 128 7.17 -0.73 7.53
CA ARG A 128 6.71 -1.06 8.89
C ARG A 128 5.37 -1.77 8.87
N TYR A 129 4.46 -1.34 7.99
CA TYR A 129 3.13 -1.91 7.86
C TYR A 129 3.18 -3.33 7.26
N TYR A 130 3.79 -3.50 6.09
CA TYR A 130 3.90 -4.79 5.40
C TYR A 130 4.94 -5.73 6.02
N ARG A 131 5.85 -5.20 6.86
CA ARG A 131 6.93 -5.95 7.54
C ARG A 131 7.89 -6.66 6.57
N VAL A 132 8.08 -6.09 5.39
CA VAL A 132 8.97 -6.60 4.34
C VAL A 132 9.74 -5.43 3.70
N ASP A 133 10.91 -5.73 3.14
CA ASP A 133 11.73 -4.79 2.37
C ASP A 133 11.87 -5.30 0.93
N PRO A 134 11.03 -4.83 -0.02
CA PRO A 134 11.04 -5.32 -1.41
C PRO A 134 12.33 -4.98 -2.17
N ARG A 135 13.17 -4.06 -1.68
CA ARG A 135 14.48 -3.76 -2.30
C ARG A 135 15.39 -4.99 -2.35
N HIS A 136 15.20 -5.95 -1.46
CA HIS A 136 16.01 -7.18 -1.40
C HIS A 136 15.50 -8.30 -2.30
N TRP A 137 14.32 -8.16 -2.93
CA TRP A 137 13.70 -9.26 -3.69
C TRP A 137 14.28 -9.44 -5.09
N HIS A 138 14.83 -8.37 -5.67
CA HIS A 138 15.50 -8.41 -6.98
C HIS A 138 17.00 -8.70 -6.90
N ALA A 139 17.55 -8.96 -5.71
CA ALA A 139 18.97 -9.26 -5.51
C ALA A 139 19.35 -10.73 -5.78
N GLN A 140 18.44 -11.56 -6.30
CA GLN A 140 18.72 -12.93 -6.73
C GLN A 140 18.33 -13.07 -8.21
N GLY A 141 19.29 -12.74 -9.08
CA GLY A 141 19.34 -13.18 -10.47
C GLY A 141 20.47 -14.17 -10.63
#